data_AF-X5YF21-F1
#
_entry.id   AF-X5YF21-F1
#
_cell.length_a   1.000
_cell.length_b   1.000
_cell.length_c   1.000
_cell.angle_alpha   90.00
_cell.angle_beta   90.00
_cell.angle_gamma   90.00
#
_symmetry.space_group_name_H-M   'P 1'
#
loop_
_entity.id
_entity.type
_entity.pdbx_description
1 polymer ?
#
loop_
_entity_poly.entity_id
_entity_poly.type
_entity_poly.pdbx_seq_one_letter_code
_entity_poly.pdbx_strand_id
1 'polypeptide(L)'
;MPHLPEHLWTGYRNFMNGRYLTESGRYRELAREGQAPETMIVACCDSRSAPEAIFDAGPGELFVLRNVGNLVPPYAPDGEFHSTSAALEFAVQSLKVKNIVVMGHGRCGGIRAALDTNSAPLSPGDFIGKWMSLIAPAAETVSSSTFMTTTERQTALERISIRYSIANLRTFPCVSILEGKGRLSLHGAWFDISTGELWVMNKDTGDFERPDLT
;
A
#
# COMPACT_ATOMS: atom_id res chain seq x y z
N MET A 1 33.04 -3.36 15.26
CA MET A 1 31.68 -3.50 15.82
C MET A 1 30.70 -3.30 14.69
N PRO A 2 29.63 -4.10 14.55
CA PRO A 2 28.62 -3.81 13.53
C PRO A 2 28.07 -2.40 13.78
N HIS A 3 28.00 -1.58 12.73
CA HIS A 3 27.43 -0.23 12.79
C HIS A 3 25.89 -0.24 12.83
N LEU A 4 25.28 -1.40 13.08
CA LEU A 4 23.84 -1.65 13.11
C LEU A 4 23.43 -2.29 14.44
N PRO A 5 22.17 -2.09 14.88
CA PRO A 5 21.59 -2.83 16.00
C PRO A 5 21.78 -4.34 15.86
N GLU A 6 22.08 -5.02 16.96
CA GLU A 6 22.43 -6.45 16.97
C GLU A 6 21.36 -7.34 16.34
N HIS A 7 20.08 -7.07 16.61
CA HIS A 7 18.98 -7.85 16.05
C HIS A 7 18.92 -7.78 14.51
N LEU A 8 19.26 -6.63 13.90
CA LEU A 8 19.33 -6.49 12.45
C LEU A 8 20.52 -7.25 11.88
N TRP A 9 21.65 -7.23 12.59
CA TRP A 9 22.83 -8.00 12.20
C TRP A 9 22.59 -9.52 12.24
N THR A 10 21.91 -10.00 13.28
CA THR A 10 21.46 -11.39 13.39
C THR A 10 20.47 -11.75 12.29
N GLY A 11 19.48 -10.89 12.02
CA GLY A 11 18.54 -11.08 10.92
C GLY A 11 19.22 -11.16 9.54
N TYR A 12 20.20 -10.29 9.28
CA TYR A 12 20.98 -10.32 8.04
C TYR A 12 21.79 -11.61 7.89
N ARG A 13 22.40 -12.11 8.98
CA ARG A 13 23.07 -13.42 8.96
C ARG A 13 22.10 -14.55 8.61
N ASN A 14 20.88 -14.53 9.16
CA ASN A 14 19.85 -15.51 8.83
C ASN A 14 19.46 -15.43 7.35
N PHE A 15 19.33 -14.22 6.79
CA PHE A 15 19.09 -14.02 5.37
C PHE A 15 20.23 -14.63 4.51
N MET A 16 21.49 -14.33 4.83
CA MET A 16 22.65 -14.83 4.09
C MET A 16 22.79 -16.35 4.15
N ASN A 17 22.49 -16.96 5.29
CA ASN A 17 22.59 -18.40 5.51
C ASN A 17 21.32 -19.18 5.14
N GLY A 18 20.23 -18.49 4.82
CA GLY A 18 18.94 -19.06 4.47
C GLY A 18 18.50 -18.63 3.08
N ARG A 19 17.57 -17.68 3.01
CA ARG A 19 16.89 -17.24 1.78
C ARG A 19 17.85 -16.83 0.66
N TYR A 20 18.94 -16.11 0.97
CA TYR A 20 19.90 -15.72 -0.06
C TYR A 20 20.58 -16.94 -0.68
N LEU A 21 20.92 -17.96 0.10
CA LEU A 21 21.58 -19.15 -0.42
C LEU A 21 20.71 -19.85 -1.48
N THR A 22 19.40 -19.96 -1.21
CA THR A 22 18.43 -20.56 -2.13
C THR A 22 18.13 -19.69 -3.35
N GLU A 23 18.15 -18.36 -3.20
CA GLU A 23 17.79 -17.42 -4.27
C GLU A 23 19.00 -16.70 -4.91
N SER A 24 20.24 -17.12 -4.61
CA SER A 24 21.45 -16.39 -5.00
C SER A 24 21.62 -16.22 -6.51
N GLY A 25 21.14 -17.20 -7.31
CA GLY A 25 21.12 -17.10 -8.76
C GLY A 25 20.25 -15.92 -9.23
N ARG A 26 19.01 -15.86 -8.72
CA ARG A 26 18.05 -14.79 -9.00
C ARG A 26 18.56 -13.42 -8.61
N TYR A 27 19.20 -13.29 -7.45
CA TYR A 27 19.83 -12.01 -7.06
C TYR A 27 20.92 -11.57 -8.03
N ARG A 28 21.76 -12.49 -8.52
CA ARG A 28 22.83 -12.17 -9.48
C ARG A 28 22.28 -11.81 -10.85
N GLU A 29 21.21 -12.46 -11.28
CA GLU A 29 20.50 -12.14 -12.51
C GLU A 29 19.89 -10.73 -12.44
N LEU A 30 19.11 -10.44 -11.40
CA LEU A 30 18.51 -9.12 -11.16
C LEU A 30 19.58 -8.01 -11.06
N ALA A 31 20.74 -8.30 -10.48
CA ALA A 31 21.84 -7.35 -10.41
C ALA A 31 22.47 -7.03 -11.78
N ARG A 32 22.38 -7.96 -12.75
CA ARG A 32 22.93 -7.80 -14.10
C ARG A 32 21.91 -7.21 -15.07
N GLU A 33 20.67 -7.64 -14.98
CA GLU A 33 19.63 -7.38 -15.98
C GLU A 33 18.63 -6.32 -15.53
N GLY A 34 18.60 -6.00 -14.22
CA GLY A 34 17.62 -5.13 -13.62
C GLY A 34 16.35 -5.87 -13.20
N GLN A 35 15.36 -5.10 -12.74
CA GLN A 35 14.06 -5.63 -12.30
C GLN A 35 12.99 -5.39 -13.37
N ALA A 36 12.04 -6.32 -13.48
CA ALA A 36 10.87 -6.19 -14.34
C ALA A 36 9.61 -6.75 -13.65
N PRO A 37 9.20 -6.21 -12.49
CA PRO A 37 8.00 -6.68 -11.79
C PRO A 37 6.75 -6.39 -12.62
N GLU A 38 5.78 -7.31 -12.60
CA GLU A 38 4.50 -7.09 -13.29
C GLU A 38 3.48 -6.34 -12.43
N THR A 39 3.72 -6.25 -11.12
CA THR A 39 2.77 -5.71 -10.14
C THR A 39 3.43 -4.69 -9.24
N MET A 40 2.79 -3.52 -9.13
CA MET A 40 3.05 -2.55 -8.08
C MET A 40 2.08 -2.77 -6.92
N ILE A 41 2.56 -2.69 -5.67
CA ILE A 41 1.71 -2.65 -4.48
C ILE A 41 1.92 -1.34 -3.74
N VAL A 42 0.82 -0.60 -3.52
CA VAL A 42 0.77 0.52 -2.57
C VAL A 42 0.22 0.00 -1.25
N ALA A 43 1.07 -0.04 -0.22
CA ALA A 43 0.76 -0.63 1.08
C ALA A 43 1.04 0.33 2.25
N CYS A 44 0.59 -0.04 3.44
CA CYS A 44 0.85 0.73 4.64
C CYS A 44 2.28 0.49 5.16
N CYS A 45 2.90 1.47 5.81
CA CYS A 45 4.15 1.29 6.56
C CYS A 45 4.02 0.39 7.81
N ASP A 46 2.81 -0.06 8.14
CA ASP A 46 2.56 -0.91 9.30
C ASP A 46 3.39 -2.20 9.26
N SER A 47 4.22 -2.42 10.28
CA SER A 47 5.19 -3.53 10.34
C SER A 47 4.56 -4.93 10.29
N ARG A 48 3.24 -5.04 10.43
CA ARG A 48 2.50 -6.31 10.43
C ARG A 48 1.93 -6.69 9.06
N SER A 49 2.06 -5.82 8.04
CA SER A 49 1.39 -5.97 6.74
C SER A 49 2.35 -5.85 5.55
N ALA A 50 3.54 -6.45 5.67
CA ALA A 50 4.53 -6.44 4.58
C ALA A 50 4.01 -7.22 3.35
N PRO A 51 3.82 -6.59 2.17
CA PRO A 51 3.24 -7.24 1.00
C PRO A 51 4.03 -8.46 0.55
N GLU A 52 5.36 -8.39 0.56
CA GLU A 52 6.23 -9.47 0.13
C GLU A 52 6.08 -10.72 1.00
N ALA A 53 5.74 -10.55 2.29
CA ALA A 53 5.46 -11.68 3.17
C ALA A 53 4.05 -12.25 2.95
N ILE A 54 3.06 -11.37 2.73
CA ILE A 54 1.65 -11.78 2.54
C ILE A 54 1.46 -12.55 1.22
N PHE A 55 2.16 -12.13 0.16
CA PHE A 55 2.07 -12.75 -1.17
C PHE A 55 3.19 -13.77 -1.45
N ASP A 56 4.00 -14.12 -0.44
CA ASP A 56 5.18 -15.00 -0.59
C ASP A 56 6.10 -14.61 -1.75
N ALA A 57 6.34 -13.31 -1.91
CA ALA A 57 7.02 -12.76 -3.07
C ALA A 57 8.55 -12.84 -2.97
N GLY A 58 9.15 -13.28 -4.07
CA GLY A 58 10.58 -13.28 -4.36
C GLY A 58 11.16 -11.89 -4.66
N PRO A 59 12.51 -11.74 -4.66
CA PRO A 59 13.15 -10.51 -5.10
C PRO A 59 12.79 -10.22 -6.57
N GLY A 60 12.40 -8.98 -6.85
CA GLY A 60 12.04 -8.53 -8.20
C GLY A 60 10.62 -8.86 -8.66
N GLU A 61 9.78 -9.51 -7.85
CA GLU A 61 8.39 -9.84 -8.22
C GLU A 61 7.42 -8.68 -8.04
N LEU A 62 7.64 -7.89 -6.99
CA LEU A 62 6.79 -6.77 -6.63
C LEU A 62 7.59 -5.47 -6.62
N PHE A 63 6.97 -4.41 -7.16
CA PHE A 63 7.42 -3.04 -6.93
C PHE A 63 6.58 -2.42 -5.80
N VAL A 64 7.17 -2.21 -4.62
CA VAL A 64 6.39 -1.86 -3.42
C VAL A 64 6.63 -0.40 -3.01
N LEU A 65 5.55 0.35 -2.87
CA LEU A 65 5.52 1.64 -2.20
C LEU A 65 4.82 1.48 -0.85
N ARG A 66 5.44 1.96 0.23
CA ARG A 66 4.83 1.96 1.56
C ARG A 66 4.74 3.38 2.11
N ASN A 67 3.54 3.78 2.53
CA ASN A 67 3.29 5.06 3.20
C ASN A 67 2.26 4.88 4.34
N VAL A 68 1.93 5.92 5.09
CA VAL A 68 0.95 5.82 6.18
C VAL A 68 -0.45 5.61 5.58
N GLY A 69 -1.11 4.49 5.89
CA GLY A 69 -2.49 4.24 5.46
C GLY A 69 -2.67 3.91 3.98
N ASN A 70 -1.62 3.48 3.27
CA ASN A 70 -1.66 3.00 1.87
C ASN A 70 -2.38 3.96 0.91
N LEU A 71 -2.17 5.27 1.11
CA LEU A 71 -2.89 6.31 0.38
C LEU A 71 -2.17 6.68 -0.90
N VAL A 72 -2.95 6.97 -1.94
CA VAL A 72 -2.48 7.60 -3.17
C VAL A 72 -3.03 9.03 -3.20
N PRO A 73 -2.19 10.07 -3.17
CA PRO A 73 -2.63 11.45 -3.42
C PRO A 73 -3.12 11.63 -4.86
N PRO A 74 -3.99 12.61 -5.15
CA PRO A 74 -4.35 12.94 -6.52
C PRO A 74 -3.13 13.45 -7.31
N TYR A 75 -3.19 13.36 -8.64
CA TYR A 75 -2.18 13.89 -9.54
C TYR A 75 -2.05 15.41 -9.38
N ALA A 76 -0.87 15.87 -8.97
CA ALA A 76 -0.55 17.29 -8.76
C ALA A 76 0.90 17.56 -9.21
N PRO A 77 1.13 17.97 -10.48
CA PRO A 77 2.46 18.28 -11.00
C PRO A 77 2.88 19.71 -10.66
N ASP A 78 2.88 20.04 -9.37
CA ASP A 78 3.11 21.39 -8.84
C ASP A 78 4.60 21.75 -8.63
N GLY A 79 5.51 20.79 -8.84
CA GLY A 79 6.94 20.97 -8.64
C GLY A 79 7.45 20.64 -7.24
N GLU A 80 6.57 20.17 -6.34
CA GLU A 80 6.93 19.75 -4.99
C GLU A 80 7.44 18.30 -4.93
N PHE A 81 7.86 17.86 -3.74
CA PHE A 81 8.36 16.50 -3.53
C PHE A 81 7.22 15.47 -3.37
N HIS A 82 6.90 14.75 -4.46
CA HIS A 82 5.83 13.75 -4.49
C HIS A 82 6.33 12.31 -4.49
N SER A 83 6.68 11.78 -3.32
CA SER A 83 7.18 10.40 -3.19
C SER A 83 6.25 9.34 -3.82
N THR A 84 4.94 9.46 -3.61
CA THR A 84 3.96 8.50 -4.18
C THR A 84 3.84 8.63 -5.70
N SER A 85 3.74 9.87 -6.20
CA SER A 85 3.65 10.13 -7.64
C SER A 85 4.90 9.69 -8.39
N ALA A 86 6.10 9.92 -7.83
CA ALA A 86 7.36 9.49 -8.43
C ALA A 86 7.47 7.96 -8.51
N ALA A 87 7.09 7.24 -7.45
CA ALA A 87 7.07 5.78 -7.44
C ALA A 87 6.07 5.23 -8.48
N LEU A 88 4.88 5.82 -8.56
CA LEU A 88 3.86 5.44 -9.53
C LEU A 88 4.33 5.69 -10.98
N GLU A 89 4.90 6.86 -11.25
CA GLU A 89 5.45 7.18 -12.57
C GLU A 89 6.54 6.18 -12.96
N PHE A 90 7.46 5.87 -12.06
CA PHE A 90 8.50 4.88 -12.33
C PHE A 90 7.92 3.49 -12.60
N ALA A 91 6.99 3.01 -11.78
CA ALA A 91 6.35 1.71 -11.97
C ALA A 91 5.64 1.60 -13.32
N VAL A 92 4.85 2.61 -13.68
CA VAL A 92 4.02 2.59 -14.89
C VAL A 92 4.82 2.90 -16.15
N GLN A 93 5.70 3.91 -16.09
CA GLN A 93 6.39 4.44 -17.27
C GLN A 93 7.76 3.82 -17.49
N SER A 94 8.48 3.43 -16.44
CA SER A 94 9.79 2.78 -16.57
C SER A 94 9.63 1.26 -16.57
N LEU A 95 9.07 0.71 -15.49
CA LEU A 95 8.98 -0.75 -15.30
C LEU A 95 7.84 -1.40 -16.09
N LYS A 96 6.87 -0.60 -16.58
CA LYS A 96 5.71 -1.07 -17.34
C LYS A 96 4.90 -2.15 -16.62
N VAL A 97 4.69 -1.97 -15.30
CA VAL A 97 3.82 -2.86 -14.52
C VAL A 97 2.45 -2.99 -15.19
N LYS A 98 1.86 -4.18 -15.08
CA LYS A 98 0.54 -4.52 -15.62
C LYS A 98 -0.56 -4.40 -14.57
N ASN A 99 -0.19 -4.43 -13.29
CA ASN A 99 -1.12 -4.37 -12.17
C ASN A 99 -0.68 -3.33 -11.14
N ILE A 100 -1.64 -2.62 -10.56
CA ILE A 100 -1.45 -1.83 -9.35
C ILE A 100 -2.47 -2.29 -8.31
N VAL A 101 -1.98 -2.74 -7.16
CA VAL A 101 -2.81 -3.14 -6.02
C VAL A 101 -2.69 -2.09 -4.93
N VAL A 102 -3.82 -1.50 -4.51
CA VAL A 102 -3.88 -0.73 -3.27
C VAL A 102 -4.28 -1.70 -2.15
N MET A 103 -3.31 -2.02 -1.28
CA MET A 103 -3.48 -2.96 -0.19
C MET A 103 -3.63 -2.23 1.15
N GLY A 104 -4.87 -2.11 1.62
CA GLY A 104 -5.17 -1.74 2.99
C GLY A 104 -5.05 -2.91 3.95
N HIS A 105 -5.19 -2.62 5.24
CA HIS A 105 -5.14 -3.65 6.28
C HIS A 105 -5.98 -3.29 7.49
N GLY A 106 -6.37 -4.31 8.24
CA GLY A 106 -7.11 -4.20 9.49
C GLY A 106 -6.31 -3.49 10.58
N ARG A 107 -7.00 -2.67 11.38
CA ARG A 107 -6.46 -1.95 12.54
C ARG A 107 -5.32 -1.01 12.18
N CYS A 108 -5.48 -0.28 11.08
CA CYS A 108 -4.52 0.71 10.59
C CYS A 108 -4.43 1.95 11.49
N GLY A 109 -3.22 2.23 11.99
CA GLY A 109 -2.97 3.40 12.85
C GLY A 109 -3.24 4.74 12.16
N GLY A 110 -2.92 4.86 10.87
CA GLY A 110 -3.22 6.07 10.08
C GLY A 110 -4.72 6.31 9.93
N ILE A 111 -5.47 5.27 9.58
CA ILE A 111 -6.94 5.35 9.48
C ILE A 111 -7.58 5.66 10.84
N ARG A 112 -7.06 5.08 11.92
CA ARG A 112 -7.50 5.42 13.28
C ARG A 112 -7.28 6.89 13.60
N ALA A 113 -6.12 7.45 13.20
CA ALA A 113 -5.85 8.87 13.37
C ALA A 113 -6.81 9.75 12.56
N ALA A 114 -7.20 9.34 11.35
CA ALA A 114 -8.20 10.06 10.55
C ALA A 114 -9.61 10.03 11.18
N LEU A 115 -9.97 8.97 11.90
CA LEU A 115 -11.25 8.87 12.62
C LEU A 115 -11.27 9.69 13.91
N ASP A 116 -10.12 10.01 14.49
CA ASP A 116 -10.00 10.76 15.73
C ASP A 116 -9.93 12.27 15.44
N THR A 117 -11.10 12.88 15.24
CA THR A 117 -11.25 14.32 14.95
C THR A 117 -10.83 15.23 16.11
N ASN A 118 -10.60 14.69 17.30
CA ASN A 118 -10.19 15.45 18.49
C ASN A 118 -8.69 15.31 18.78
N SER A 119 -7.96 14.53 17.98
CA SER A 119 -6.53 14.33 18.20
C SER A 119 -5.74 15.60 17.92
N ALA A 120 -4.83 15.95 18.83
CA ALA A 120 -3.87 17.02 18.60
C ALA A 120 -2.79 16.54 17.60
N PRO A 121 -2.23 17.44 16.77
CA PRO A 121 -1.11 17.12 15.90
C PRO A 121 0.06 16.50 16.69
N LEU A 122 0.69 15.48 16.10
CA LEU A 122 1.88 14.84 16.70
C LEU A 122 3.11 15.76 16.71
N SER A 123 3.10 16.81 15.89
CA SER A 123 4.15 17.82 15.81
C SER A 123 3.59 19.13 15.26
N PRO A 124 4.28 20.27 15.44
CA PRO A 124 3.83 21.56 14.91
C PRO A 124 3.63 21.61 13.40
N GLY A 125 4.33 20.77 12.63
CA GLY A 125 4.23 20.71 11.16
C GLY A 125 3.07 19.83 10.65
N ASP A 126 2.45 19.04 11.51
CA ASP A 126 1.27 18.19 11.25
C ASP A 126 1.28 17.42 9.91
N PHE A 127 2.39 16.74 9.60
CA PHE A 127 2.47 15.92 8.39
C PHE A 127 1.40 14.82 8.34
N ILE A 128 1.02 14.25 9.50
CA ILE A 128 -0.01 13.20 9.56
C ILE A 128 -1.40 13.77 9.32
N GLY A 129 -1.79 14.88 9.96
CA GLY A 129 -3.09 15.49 9.71
C GLY A 129 -3.22 15.95 8.25
N LYS A 130 -2.19 16.59 7.70
CA LYS A 130 -2.15 16.95 6.29
C LYS A 130 -2.25 15.73 5.37
N TRP A 131 -1.53 14.65 5.68
CA TRP A 131 -1.57 13.42 4.89
C TRP A 131 -2.94 12.73 4.97
N MET A 132 -3.51 12.61 6.16
CA MET A 132 -4.82 11.99 6.36
C MET A 132 -5.97 12.85 5.81
N SER A 133 -5.76 14.15 5.56
CA SER A 133 -6.76 15.01 4.90
C SER A 133 -7.17 14.52 3.51
N LEU A 134 -6.35 13.67 2.85
CA LEU A 134 -6.68 13.00 1.59
C LEU A 134 -7.98 12.19 1.65
N ILE A 135 -8.37 11.72 2.84
CA ILE A 135 -9.60 10.95 3.06
C ILE A 135 -10.57 11.64 4.03
N ALA A 136 -10.36 12.92 4.33
CA ALA A 136 -11.16 13.66 5.32
C ALA A 136 -12.68 13.59 5.08
N PRO A 137 -13.21 13.76 3.84
CA PRO A 137 -14.66 13.70 3.63
C PRO A 137 -15.27 12.34 4.01
N ALA A 138 -14.54 11.26 3.71
CA ALA A 138 -14.95 9.91 4.10
C ALA A 138 -14.81 9.71 5.62
N ALA A 139 -13.73 10.20 6.21
CA ALA A 139 -13.50 10.09 7.64
C ALA A 139 -14.59 10.82 8.45
N GLU A 140 -14.97 12.03 8.06
CA GLU A 140 -16.05 12.82 8.69
C GLU A 140 -17.42 12.13 8.57
N THR A 141 -17.71 11.56 7.39
CA THR A 141 -18.96 10.81 7.17
C THR A 141 -19.01 9.56 8.04
N VAL A 142 -17.91 8.80 8.08
CA VAL A 142 -17.82 7.57 8.86
C VAL A 142 -17.76 7.85 10.36
N SER A 143 -17.11 8.93 10.82
CA SER A 143 -17.00 9.29 12.24
C SER A 143 -18.29 9.87 12.82
N SER A 144 -19.16 10.45 11.99
CA SER A 144 -20.43 11.03 12.43
C SER A 144 -21.59 10.04 12.54
N SER A 145 -21.49 8.85 11.91
CA SER A 145 -22.56 7.83 11.88
C SER A 145 -22.93 7.23 13.25
N THR A 146 -24.01 7.62 13.92
CA THR A 146 -24.35 7.12 15.27
C THR A 146 -24.70 5.63 15.37
N PHE A 147 -24.83 4.93 14.24
CA PHE A 147 -25.20 3.52 14.20
C PHE A 147 -24.01 2.55 14.19
N MET A 148 -22.80 3.06 13.94
CA MET A 148 -21.59 2.23 13.85
C MET A 148 -20.80 2.24 15.15
N THR A 149 -20.38 1.05 15.58
CA THR A 149 -19.36 0.86 16.62
C THR A 149 -18.01 1.38 16.15
N THR A 150 -17.07 1.57 17.09
CA THR A 150 -15.70 1.99 16.78
C THR A 150 -15.00 1.04 15.79
N THR A 151 -15.18 -0.27 15.96
CA THR A 151 -14.56 -1.27 15.08
C THR A 151 -15.17 -1.23 13.68
N GLU A 152 -16.48 -1.06 13.56
CA GLU A 152 -17.15 -0.96 12.25
C GLU A 152 -16.69 0.29 11.49
N ARG A 153 -16.56 1.44 12.17
CA ARG A 153 -16.01 2.66 11.56
C ARG A 153 -14.59 2.47 11.05
N GLN A 154 -13.75 1.83 11.85
CA GLN A 154 -12.36 1.54 11.50
C GLN A 154 -12.30 0.69 10.21
N THR A 155 -12.99 -0.45 10.19
CA THR A 155 -13.02 -1.34 9.01
C THR A 155 -13.64 -0.65 7.81
N ALA A 156 -14.69 0.14 8.01
CA ALA A 156 -15.33 0.88 6.92
C ALA A 156 -14.38 1.90 6.30
N LEU A 157 -13.71 2.73 7.10
CA LEU A 157 -12.79 3.74 6.57
C LEU A 157 -11.53 3.11 5.95
N GLU A 158 -11.04 1.98 6.47
CA GLU A 158 -9.95 1.21 5.85
C GLU A 158 -10.32 0.71 4.44
N ARG A 159 -11.56 0.25 4.24
CA ARG A 159 -12.05 -0.16 2.92
C ARG A 159 -12.35 1.02 2.00
N ILE A 160 -12.88 2.12 2.55
CA ILE A 160 -13.14 3.36 1.80
C ILE A 160 -11.82 4.00 1.33
N SER A 161 -10.76 3.99 2.15
CA SER A 161 -9.46 4.59 1.78
C SER A 161 -8.82 3.90 0.57
N ILE A 162 -9.02 2.59 0.42
CA ILE A 162 -8.61 1.83 -0.77
C ILE A 162 -9.33 2.37 -2.01
N ARG A 163 -10.65 2.54 -1.94
CA ARG A 163 -11.45 3.11 -3.04
C ARG A 163 -11.05 4.54 -3.38
N TYR A 164 -10.80 5.38 -2.38
CA TYR A 164 -10.28 6.75 -2.56
C TYR A 164 -8.95 6.74 -3.30
N SER A 165 -8.03 5.86 -2.90
CA SER A 165 -6.71 5.76 -3.52
C SER A 165 -6.79 5.25 -4.96
N ILE A 166 -7.69 4.30 -5.26
CA ILE A 166 -7.95 3.85 -6.63
C ILE A 166 -8.55 4.98 -7.47
N ALA A 167 -9.48 5.75 -6.92
CA ALA A 167 -10.00 6.94 -7.60
C ALA A 167 -8.89 7.96 -7.89
N ASN A 168 -7.99 8.20 -6.93
CA ASN A 168 -6.85 9.09 -7.12
C ASN A 168 -5.85 8.54 -8.15
N LEU A 169 -5.60 7.23 -8.21
CA LEU A 169 -4.79 6.62 -9.28
C LEU A 169 -5.32 6.99 -10.67
N ARG A 170 -6.64 7.04 -10.86
CA ARG A 170 -7.27 7.41 -12.14
C ARG A 170 -7.12 8.89 -12.50
N THR A 171 -6.70 9.74 -11.56
CA THR A 171 -6.35 11.13 -11.87
C THR A 171 -5.00 11.27 -12.58
N PHE A 172 -4.15 10.23 -12.54
CA PHE A 172 -2.88 10.21 -13.25
C PHE A 172 -3.10 9.89 -14.73
N PRO A 173 -2.62 10.73 -15.68
CA PRO A 173 -2.79 10.47 -17.11
C PRO A 173 -2.18 9.13 -17.56
N CYS A 174 -1.00 8.75 -17.05
CA CYS A 174 -0.36 7.49 -17.41
C CYS A 174 -1.17 6.26 -16.99
N VAL A 175 -1.86 6.34 -15.85
CA VAL A 175 -2.71 5.25 -15.33
C VAL A 175 -4.01 5.19 -16.11
N SER A 176 -4.77 6.28 -16.18
CA SER A 176 -6.08 6.31 -16.84
C SER A 176 -6.02 5.90 -18.32
N ILE A 177 -4.99 6.34 -19.04
CA ILE A 177 -4.79 5.98 -20.45
C ILE A 177 -4.51 4.48 -20.62
N LEU A 178 -3.70 3.87 -19.74
CA LEU A 178 -3.35 2.46 -19.84
C LEU A 178 -4.47 1.54 -19.32
N GLU A 179 -5.18 1.96 -18.27
CA GLU A 179 -6.38 1.27 -17.76
C GLU A 179 -7.46 1.24 -18.85
N GLY A 180 -7.75 2.40 -19.48
CA GLY A 180 -8.72 2.48 -20.57
C GLY A 180 -8.36 1.67 -21.82
N LYS A 181 -7.08 1.31 -21.98
CA LYS A 181 -6.58 0.42 -23.06
C LYS A 181 -6.49 -1.06 -22.64
N GLY A 182 -6.88 -1.40 -21.41
CA GLY A 182 -6.74 -2.76 -20.87
C GLY A 182 -5.30 -3.22 -20.69
N ARG A 183 -4.33 -2.30 -20.64
CA ARG A 183 -2.89 -2.60 -20.47
C ARG A 183 -2.41 -2.49 -19.02
N LEU A 184 -3.25 -1.92 -18.15
CA LEU A 184 -3.01 -1.77 -16.72
C LEU A 184 -4.31 -2.10 -15.99
N SER A 185 -4.23 -2.87 -14.92
CA SER A 185 -5.39 -3.19 -14.07
C SER A 185 -5.19 -2.65 -12.66
N LEU A 186 -6.25 -2.03 -12.11
CA LEU A 186 -6.28 -1.51 -10.76
C LEU A 186 -7.05 -2.46 -9.85
N HIS A 187 -6.47 -2.79 -8.70
CA HIS A 187 -7.01 -3.75 -7.75
C HIS A 187 -7.04 -3.16 -6.34
N GLY A 188 -8.03 -3.55 -5.55
CA GLY A 188 -8.10 -3.25 -4.12
C GLY A 188 -7.97 -4.52 -3.30
N ALA A 189 -7.22 -4.48 -2.21
CA ALA A 189 -7.12 -5.58 -1.26
C ALA A 189 -7.11 -5.05 0.18
N TRP A 190 -7.69 -5.81 1.11
CA TRP A 190 -7.70 -5.50 2.54
C TRP A 190 -7.27 -6.74 3.32
N PHE A 191 -6.13 -6.65 4.00
CA PHE A 191 -5.55 -7.74 4.79
C PHE A 191 -5.95 -7.62 6.26
N ASP A 192 -6.68 -8.59 6.79
CA ASP A 192 -6.97 -8.64 8.23
C ASP A 192 -5.78 -9.23 8.97
N ILE A 193 -5.00 -8.37 9.61
CA ILE A 193 -3.83 -8.77 10.42
C ILE A 193 -4.14 -9.73 11.57
N SER A 194 -5.40 -9.84 12.01
CA SER A 194 -5.79 -10.73 13.12
C SER A 194 -6.10 -12.15 12.68
N THR A 195 -6.62 -12.32 11.46
CA THR A 195 -7.00 -13.64 10.93
C THR A 195 -6.03 -14.12 9.86
N GLY A 196 -5.21 -13.23 9.29
CA GLY A 196 -4.36 -13.53 8.14
C GLY A 196 -5.14 -13.59 6.82
N GLU A 197 -6.41 -13.20 6.82
CA GLU A 197 -7.25 -13.26 5.63
C GLU A 197 -7.00 -12.06 4.72
N LEU A 198 -6.88 -12.35 3.42
CA LEU A 198 -6.88 -11.33 2.38
C LEU A 198 -8.29 -11.24 1.79
N TRP A 199 -8.84 -10.03 1.76
CA TRP A 199 -10.11 -9.72 1.12
C TRP A 199 -9.83 -8.88 -0.13
N VAL A 200 -10.40 -9.26 -1.26
CA VAL A 200 -10.18 -8.59 -2.55
C VAL A 200 -11.42 -7.78 -2.91
N MET A 201 -11.19 -6.57 -3.40
CA MET A 201 -12.27 -5.67 -3.81
C MET A 201 -12.83 -6.12 -5.16
N ASN A 202 -14.12 -6.41 -5.20
CA ASN A 202 -14.87 -6.60 -6.43
C ASN A 202 -14.91 -5.26 -7.18
N LYS A 203 -14.45 -5.27 -8.44
CA LYS A 203 -14.33 -4.06 -9.26
C LYS A 203 -15.68 -3.43 -9.64
N ASP A 204 -16.74 -4.22 -9.70
CA ASP A 204 -18.04 -3.81 -10.20
C ASP A 204 -18.92 -3.29 -9.05
N THR A 205 -18.85 -3.91 -7.88
CA THR A 205 -19.64 -3.51 -6.70
C THR A 205 -18.86 -2.63 -5.73
N GLY A 206 -17.53 -2.73 -5.71
CA GLY A 206 -16.67 -2.09 -4.71
C GLY A 206 -16.68 -2.79 -3.35
N ASP A 207 -17.39 -3.92 -3.20
CA ASP A 207 -17.40 -4.74 -2.00
C ASP A 207 -16.13 -5.58 -1.87
N PHE A 208 -15.86 -6.07 -0.67
CA PHE A 208 -14.70 -6.90 -0.38
C PHE A 208 -15.14 -8.34 -0.15
N GLU A 209 -14.58 -9.24 -0.94
CA GLU A 209 -14.88 -10.66 -0.94
C GLU A 209 -13.61 -11.45 -0.58
N ARG A 210 -13.77 -12.52 0.19
CA ARG A 210 -12.66 -13.41 0.50
C ARG A 210 -12.45 -14.36 -0.69
N PRO A 211 -11.24 -14.45 -1.27
CA PRO A 211 -10.95 -15.43 -2.31
C PRO A 211 -11.02 -16.86 -1.76
N ASP A 212 -11.47 -17.79 -2.60
CA ASP A 212 -11.31 -19.22 -2.35
C ASP A 212 -9.83 -19.61 -2.45
N LEU A 213 -9.35 -20.39 -1.48
CA LEU A 213 -7.97 -20.87 -1.40
C LEU A 213 -7.81 -22.33 -1.88
N THR A 214 -8.83 -22.87 -2.54
CA THR A 214 -8.94 -24.28 -2.97
C THR A 214 -8.31 -24.53 -4.33
#